data_AF-A0A2E8VCG6-F1
#
_entry.id   AF-A0A2E8VCG6-F1
#
_cell.length_a   1.000
_cell.length_b   1.000
_cell.length_c   1.000
_cell.angle_alpha   90.00
_cell.angle_beta   90.00
_cell.angle_gamma   90.00
#
_symmetry.space_group_name_H-M   'P 1'
#
loop_
_entity.id
_entity.type
_entity.pdbx_description
1 polymer ?
#
loop_
_entity_poly.entity_id
_entity_poly.type
_entity_poly.pdbx_seq_one_letter_code
_entity_poly.pdbx_strand_id
1 'polypeptide(L)'
;MVEVKTAQDFSKLIDKLDPKNDDHKNTLEKIINDYPYFQTPLIYYSKLLKKTNHHDYEKVLSKTALLTNDRKILKEFIDNFRFDIRTDQLTSTGNEIDESELKLTFIDWIKYSEGKSNSGIDAKIPLGNKIKLIDDFIDKNPSISKVDKNQEITDIELENAFSPEELMTETLAKVFLKQKKYGKALKAYRILSLKYPEKNAFFAVQINKIKEIQDK
;
A
#
# COMPACT_ATOMS: atom_id res chain seq x y z
N MET A 1 -21.88 28.64 -1.01
CA MET A 1 -21.15 27.42 -1.44
C MET A 1 -19.68 27.58 -1.04
N VAL A 2 -19.17 26.73 -0.14
CA VAL A 2 -17.79 26.79 0.34
C VAL A 2 -16.90 26.15 -0.73
N GLU A 3 -16.05 26.93 -1.40
CA GLU A 3 -15.11 26.37 -2.37
C GLU A 3 -13.85 25.87 -1.65
N VAL A 4 -13.62 24.56 -1.69
CA VAL A 4 -12.39 23.94 -1.20
C VAL A 4 -11.45 23.72 -2.37
N LYS A 5 -10.37 24.51 -2.45
CA LYS A 5 -9.35 24.40 -3.51
C LYS A 5 -7.99 23.97 -2.98
N THR A 6 -7.71 24.22 -1.71
CA THR A 6 -6.44 23.88 -1.06
C THR A 6 -6.62 22.90 0.10
N ALA A 7 -5.54 22.23 0.50
CA ALA A 7 -5.54 21.35 1.68
C ALA A 7 -5.91 22.10 2.97
N GLN A 8 -5.55 23.39 3.07
CA GLN A 8 -5.90 24.23 4.22
C GLN A 8 -7.40 24.52 4.28
N ASP A 9 -8.05 24.70 3.12
CA ASP A 9 -9.50 24.91 3.05
C ASP A 9 -10.25 23.63 3.46
N PHE A 10 -9.74 22.47 3.06
CA PHE A 10 -10.31 21.18 3.47
C PHE A 10 -10.17 20.97 4.98
N SER A 11 -9.01 21.27 5.58
CA SER A 11 -8.83 21.19 7.04
C SER A 11 -9.86 22.07 7.77
N LYS A 12 -10.02 23.32 7.34
CA LYS A 12 -11.00 24.26 7.92
C LYS A 12 -12.45 23.76 7.80
N LEU A 13 -12.78 23.10 6.68
CA LEU A 13 -14.09 22.49 6.47
C LEU A 13 -14.32 21.34 7.47
N ILE A 14 -13.33 20.47 7.64
CA ILE A 14 -13.40 19.33 8.56
C ILE A 14 -13.49 19.79 10.02
N ASP A 15 -12.74 20.82 10.40
CA ASP A 15 -12.73 21.36 11.77
C ASP A 15 -14.09 21.94 12.18
N LYS A 16 -14.85 22.46 11.22
CA LYS A 16 -16.18 23.06 11.43
C LYS A 16 -17.32 22.17 10.92
N LEU A 17 -17.07 20.88 10.74
CA LEU A 17 -18.00 19.99 10.07
C LEU A 17 -19.25 19.73 10.92
N ASP A 18 -20.36 20.33 10.52
CA ASP A 18 -21.69 20.06 11.10
C ASP A 18 -22.50 19.04 10.26
N PRO A 19 -22.96 17.93 10.85
CA PRO A 19 -23.88 16.97 10.23
C PRO A 19 -25.18 17.53 9.67
N LYS A 20 -25.69 18.63 10.21
CA LYS A 20 -26.98 19.21 9.79
C LYS A 20 -26.84 20.31 8.74
N ASN A 21 -25.61 20.67 8.37
CA ASN A 21 -25.37 21.71 7.38
C ASN A 21 -25.27 21.12 5.96
N ASP A 22 -26.27 21.39 5.14
CA ASP A 22 -26.35 20.93 3.76
C ASP A 22 -25.22 21.48 2.88
N ASP A 23 -24.67 22.66 3.16
CA ASP A 23 -23.54 23.21 2.40
C ASP A 23 -22.28 22.35 2.55
N HIS A 24 -22.02 21.81 3.76
CA HIS A 24 -20.87 20.93 3.99
C HIS A 24 -21.03 19.59 3.26
N LYS A 25 -22.26 19.05 3.25
CA LYS A 25 -22.61 17.84 2.50
C LYS A 25 -22.34 18.04 1.01
N ASN A 26 -22.89 19.10 0.42
CA ASN A 26 -22.74 19.42 -1.00
C ASN A 26 -21.27 19.68 -1.38
N THR A 27 -20.51 20.31 -0.48
CA THR A 27 -19.08 20.56 -0.69
C THR A 27 -18.28 19.26 -0.69
N LEU A 28 -18.55 18.34 0.24
CA LEU A 28 -17.91 17.02 0.26
C LEU A 28 -18.30 16.17 -0.95
N GLU A 29 -19.57 16.21 -1.37
CA GLU A 29 -20.03 15.52 -2.57
C GLU A 29 -19.30 16.02 -3.83
N LYS A 30 -19.10 17.33 -3.95
CA LYS A 30 -18.30 17.92 -5.04
C LYS A 30 -16.85 17.40 -5.00
N ILE A 31 -16.21 17.41 -3.83
CA ILE A 31 -14.84 16.88 -3.68
C ILE A 31 -14.76 15.40 -4.05
N ILE A 32 -15.76 14.60 -3.68
CA ILE A 32 -15.81 13.17 -4.00
C ILE A 32 -15.94 12.95 -5.51
N ASN A 33 -16.74 13.77 -6.19
CA ASN A 33 -16.88 13.71 -7.65
C ASN A 33 -15.59 14.14 -8.37
N ASP A 34 -14.94 15.19 -7.90
CA ASP A 34 -13.69 15.69 -8.47
C ASP A 34 -12.50 14.75 -8.18
N TYR A 35 -12.51 14.08 -7.01
CA TYR A 35 -11.45 13.19 -6.55
C TYR A 35 -11.99 11.85 -5.99
N PRO A 36 -12.41 10.91 -6.86
CA PRO A 36 -13.09 9.67 -6.44
C PRO A 36 -12.27 8.72 -5.56
N TYR A 37 -10.95 8.83 -5.58
CA TYR A 37 -10.03 8.00 -4.78
C TYR A 37 -9.57 8.67 -3.49
N PHE A 38 -10.00 9.91 -3.23
CA PHE A 38 -9.64 10.60 -2.00
C PHE A 38 -10.45 10.02 -0.84
N GLN A 39 -9.83 9.10 -0.10
CA GLN A 39 -10.47 8.32 0.96
C GLN A 39 -11.01 9.22 2.10
N THR A 40 -10.31 10.30 2.45
CA THR A 40 -10.65 11.12 3.62
C THR A 40 -12.05 11.76 3.52
N PRO A 41 -12.41 12.51 2.45
CA PRO A 41 -13.77 13.01 2.25
C PRO A 41 -14.84 11.91 2.28
N LEU A 42 -14.58 10.73 1.70
CA LEU A 42 -15.52 9.61 1.71
C LEU A 42 -15.79 9.11 3.13
N ILE A 43 -14.75 9.02 3.96
CA ILE A 43 -14.87 8.66 5.37
C ILE A 43 -15.69 9.71 6.14
N TYR A 44 -15.41 11.00 5.95
CA TYR A 44 -16.22 12.06 6.58
C TYR A 44 -17.66 12.09 6.06
N TYR A 45 -17.86 11.87 4.78
CA TYR A 45 -19.17 11.86 4.14
C TYR A 45 -20.02 10.68 4.61
N SER A 46 -19.48 9.46 4.60
CA SER A 46 -20.16 8.27 5.16
C SER A 46 -20.57 8.52 6.62
N LYS A 47 -19.71 9.19 7.40
CA LYS A 47 -20.02 9.54 8.77
C LYS A 47 -21.15 10.57 8.89
N LEU A 48 -21.18 11.61 8.07
CA LEU A 48 -22.28 12.58 8.03
C LEU A 48 -23.60 11.87 7.75
N LEU A 49 -23.63 11.01 6.74
CA LEU A 49 -24.81 10.25 6.36
C LEU A 49 -25.30 9.32 7.48
N LYS A 50 -24.38 8.72 8.26
CA LYS A 50 -24.72 7.93 9.46
C LYS A 50 -25.44 8.79 10.50
N LYS A 51 -24.96 10.02 10.74
CA LYS A 51 -25.55 10.93 11.74
C LYS A 51 -26.91 11.48 11.30
N THR A 52 -27.10 11.67 10.01
CA THR A 52 -28.39 12.13 9.44
C THR A 52 -29.36 10.98 9.14
N ASN A 53 -28.98 9.71 9.42
CA ASN A 53 -29.73 8.51 9.03
C ASN A 53 -30.15 8.51 7.54
N HIS A 54 -29.24 8.94 6.65
CA HIS A 54 -29.52 9.04 5.22
C HIS A 54 -29.57 7.64 4.57
N HIS A 55 -30.52 7.41 3.68
CA HIS A 55 -30.71 6.12 3.01
C HIS A 55 -29.48 5.64 2.21
N ASP A 56 -28.75 6.56 1.58
CA ASP A 56 -27.52 6.24 0.84
C ASP A 56 -26.32 5.83 1.73
N TYR A 57 -26.45 5.90 3.06
CA TYR A 57 -25.36 5.60 3.98
C TYR A 57 -24.70 4.24 3.70
N GLU A 58 -25.50 3.17 3.59
CA GLU A 58 -24.98 1.80 3.36
C GLU A 58 -24.22 1.67 2.04
N LYS A 59 -24.72 2.33 0.99
CA LYS A 59 -24.08 2.35 -0.33
C LYS A 59 -22.72 3.06 -0.26
N VAL A 60 -22.68 4.23 0.36
CA VAL A 60 -21.47 5.04 0.52
C VAL A 60 -20.46 4.36 1.44
N LEU A 61 -20.93 3.73 2.53
CA LEU A 61 -20.11 2.95 3.44
C LEU A 61 -19.42 1.79 2.71
N SER A 62 -20.16 1.04 1.91
CA SER A 62 -19.64 -0.07 1.13
C SER A 62 -18.55 0.38 0.16
N LYS A 63 -18.79 1.48 -0.56
CA LYS A 63 -17.79 2.11 -1.45
C LYS A 63 -16.54 2.57 -0.68
N THR A 64 -16.74 3.18 0.48
CA THR A 64 -15.64 3.67 1.33
C THR A 64 -14.79 2.51 1.85
N ALA A 65 -15.42 1.43 2.31
CA ALA A 65 -14.76 0.24 2.83
C ALA A 65 -13.91 -0.49 1.78
N LEU A 66 -14.29 -0.43 0.51
CA LEU A 66 -13.48 -0.96 -0.59
C LEU A 66 -12.23 -0.11 -0.86
N LEU A 67 -12.34 1.21 -0.71
CA LEU A 67 -11.26 2.13 -1.00
C LEU A 67 -10.27 2.24 0.18
N THR A 68 -10.70 2.00 1.41
CA THR A 68 -9.83 2.04 2.60
C THR A 68 -8.97 0.79 2.77
N ASN A 69 -7.71 0.98 3.16
CA ASN A 69 -6.78 -0.13 3.40
C ASN A 69 -7.16 -1.00 4.62
N ASP A 70 -7.62 -0.38 5.70
CA ASP A 70 -7.99 -1.09 6.93
C ASP A 70 -9.44 -0.78 7.33
N ARG A 71 -10.30 -1.79 7.19
CA ARG A 71 -11.72 -1.70 7.53
C ARG A 71 -11.96 -1.61 9.03
N LYS A 72 -11.02 -2.08 9.86
CA LYS A 72 -11.10 -1.94 11.33
C LYS A 72 -10.95 -0.47 11.72
N ILE A 73 -9.98 0.22 11.13
CA ILE A 73 -9.77 1.67 11.34
C ILE A 73 -10.98 2.45 10.85
N LEU A 74 -11.53 2.12 9.66
CA LEU A 74 -12.75 2.74 9.17
C LEU A 74 -13.92 2.57 10.15
N LYS A 75 -14.15 1.34 10.62
CA LYS A 75 -15.22 1.03 11.57
C LYS A 75 -15.03 1.80 12.88
N GLU A 76 -13.82 1.77 13.43
CA GLU A 76 -13.46 2.50 14.64
C GLU A 76 -13.71 4.01 14.47
N PHE A 77 -13.32 4.58 13.33
CA PHE A 77 -13.55 5.99 13.02
C PHE A 77 -15.05 6.32 12.92
N ILE A 78 -15.84 5.44 12.29
CA ILE A 78 -17.29 5.63 12.12
C ILE A 78 -18.05 5.46 13.45
N ASP A 79 -17.56 4.61 14.35
CA ASP A 79 -18.18 4.32 15.64
C ASP A 79 -17.72 5.30 16.75
N ASN A 80 -16.44 5.69 16.78
CA ASN A 80 -15.85 6.45 17.90
C ASN A 80 -15.66 7.95 17.67
N PHE A 81 -16.08 8.53 16.54
CA PHE A 81 -15.79 9.93 16.26
C PHE A 81 -16.77 10.89 16.97
N ARG A 82 -16.30 11.43 18.10
CA ARG A 82 -16.81 12.61 18.78
C ARG A 82 -16.45 13.88 17.99
N PHE A 83 -17.42 14.77 17.78
CA PHE A 83 -17.21 16.11 17.18
C PHE A 83 -16.66 17.11 18.19
N ASP A 84 -16.40 16.68 19.43
CA ASP A 84 -15.91 17.56 20.47
C ASP A 84 -14.51 18.03 20.08
N ILE A 85 -14.44 19.33 19.80
CA ILE A 85 -13.25 20.13 19.55
C ILE A 85 -12.20 19.75 20.58
N ARG A 86 -11.15 19.04 20.17
CA ARG A 86 -9.95 18.92 20.99
C ARG A 86 -9.12 20.18 20.78
N THR A 87 -9.42 21.22 21.56
CA THR A 87 -8.38 22.14 21.99
C THR A 87 -7.42 21.37 22.89
N ASP A 88 -6.15 21.37 22.49
CA ASP A 88 -4.94 21.11 23.27
C ASP A 88 -4.61 19.69 23.76
N GLN A 89 -3.49 19.18 23.23
CA GLN A 89 -2.23 18.83 23.93
C GLN A 89 -1.56 17.65 23.19
N LEU A 90 -0.69 17.94 22.21
CA LEU A 90 0.38 17.02 21.84
C LEU A 90 1.42 17.08 22.96
N THR A 91 1.25 16.27 24.00
CA THR A 91 2.35 15.98 24.91
C THR A 91 3.35 15.09 24.18
N SER A 92 4.51 15.67 23.86
CA SER A 92 5.75 14.93 23.67
C SER A 92 5.97 14.00 24.86
N THR A 93 5.64 12.72 24.70
CA THR A 93 6.28 11.66 25.48
C THR A 93 7.50 11.22 24.70
N GLY A 94 8.64 11.79 25.09
CA GLY A 94 9.93 11.21 24.76
C GLY A 94 10.01 9.81 25.35
N ASN A 95 10.24 8.84 24.46
CA ASN A 95 10.98 7.65 24.82
C ASN A 95 12.27 7.73 24.01
N GLU A 96 13.40 7.82 24.71
CA GLU A 96 14.72 7.58 24.14
C GLU A 96 14.70 6.21 23.47
N ILE A 97 14.70 6.21 22.15
CA ILE A 97 15.00 5.02 21.37
C ILE A 97 16.51 5.06 21.19
N ASP A 98 17.20 4.09 21.80
CA ASP A 98 18.63 3.83 21.62
C ASP A 98 18.96 3.79 20.12
N GLU A 99 19.63 4.85 19.67
CA GLU A 99 19.92 5.17 18.25
C GLU A 99 20.98 4.23 17.65
N SER A 100 21.50 3.29 18.43
CA SER A 100 22.56 2.36 18.04
C SER A 100 22.08 1.13 17.26
N GLU A 101 20.76 0.92 17.10
CA GLU A 101 20.22 -0.27 16.44
C GLU A 101 19.20 0.00 15.30
N LEU A 102 19.28 1.17 14.65
CA LEU A 102 18.37 1.50 13.55
C LEU A 102 18.75 0.78 12.25
N LYS A 103 18.11 -0.38 12.03
CA LYS A 103 17.91 -0.96 10.70
C LYS A 103 17.10 0.05 9.88
N LEU A 104 17.67 0.51 8.76
CA LEU A 104 17.10 1.43 7.76
C LEU A 104 15.58 1.64 7.87
N THR A 105 15.16 2.89 8.05
CA THR A 105 13.73 3.21 8.07
C THR A 105 13.11 2.99 6.70
N PHE A 106 11.81 2.75 6.67
CA PHE A 106 11.06 2.57 5.43
C PHE A 106 11.26 3.74 4.43
N ILE A 107 11.43 4.96 4.94
CA ILE A 107 11.69 6.16 4.13
C ILE A 107 13.09 6.12 3.50
N ASP A 108 14.09 5.62 4.21
CA ASP A 108 15.43 5.42 3.67
C ASP A 108 15.46 4.34 2.58
N TRP A 109 14.61 3.32 2.71
CA TRP A 109 14.49 2.25 1.72
C TRP A 109 13.81 2.72 0.42
N ILE A 110 12.81 3.62 0.51
CA ILE A 110 12.19 4.28 -0.65
C ILE A 110 13.18 5.21 -1.36
N LYS A 111 13.90 6.06 -0.63
CA LYS A 111 14.92 6.94 -1.23
C LYS A 111 16.02 6.16 -1.94
N TYR A 112 16.36 4.98 -1.43
CA TYR A 112 17.33 4.09 -2.05
C TYR A 112 16.79 3.41 -3.33
N SER A 113 15.47 3.18 -3.42
CA SER A 113 14.83 2.52 -4.57
C SER A 113 14.47 3.49 -5.71
N GLU A 114 14.29 4.78 -5.43
CA GLU A 114 13.98 5.81 -6.44
C GLU A 114 15.08 6.01 -7.49
N GLY A 115 16.32 5.57 -7.22
CA GLY A 115 17.41 5.66 -8.20
C GLY A 115 17.34 4.68 -9.38
N LYS A 116 16.44 3.68 -9.37
CA LYS A 116 16.32 2.66 -10.44
C LYS A 116 14.92 2.06 -10.57
N SER A 117 13.90 2.86 -10.85
CA SER A 117 12.65 2.33 -11.43
C SER A 117 12.57 2.69 -12.92
N ASN A 118 12.73 1.66 -13.77
CA ASN A 118 12.11 1.71 -15.09
C ASN A 118 10.60 1.76 -14.85
N SER A 119 9.98 2.90 -15.14
CA SER A 119 8.53 3.07 -15.15
C SER A 119 7.90 2.15 -16.19
N GLY A 120 7.54 0.94 -15.77
CA GLY A 120 6.90 -0.08 -16.59
C GLY A 120 5.65 -0.66 -15.95
N ILE A 121 4.88 0.16 -15.22
CA ILE A 121 3.58 -0.23 -14.68
C ILE A 121 2.52 0.72 -15.27
N ASP A 122 2.01 0.30 -16.44
CA ASP A 122 0.65 0.50 -16.96
C ASP A 122 -0.02 1.86 -16.79
N ALA A 123 0.49 2.84 -17.55
CA ALA A 123 -0.20 4.09 -17.86
C ALA A 123 -1.36 3.95 -18.90
N LYS A 124 -2.09 2.82 -18.95
CA LYS A 124 -3.06 2.56 -20.04
C LYS A 124 -4.46 2.11 -19.64
N ILE A 125 -4.88 2.28 -18.39
CA ILE A 125 -6.29 2.10 -18.02
C ILE A 125 -6.86 3.48 -17.67
N PRO A 126 -7.74 4.05 -18.51
CA PRO A 126 -8.43 5.30 -18.20
C PRO A 126 -9.07 5.23 -16.82
N LEU A 127 -8.86 6.26 -15.99
CA LEU A 127 -9.27 6.32 -14.59
C LEU A 127 -10.76 5.98 -14.38
N GLY A 128 -11.62 6.40 -15.32
CA GLY A 128 -13.05 6.09 -15.29
C GLY A 128 -13.39 4.58 -15.39
N ASN A 129 -12.53 3.77 -16.01
CA ASN A 129 -12.76 2.33 -16.15
C ASN A 129 -12.56 1.58 -14.82
N LYS A 130 -11.67 2.09 -13.95
CA LYS A 130 -11.46 1.51 -12.62
C LYS A 130 -12.64 1.81 -11.69
N ILE A 131 -13.27 2.99 -11.80
CA ILE A 131 -14.46 3.37 -11.02
C ILE A 131 -15.65 2.50 -11.41
N LYS A 132 -15.90 2.33 -12.72
CA LYS A 132 -16.98 1.48 -13.22
C LYS A 132 -16.86 0.03 -12.75
N LEU A 133 -15.65 -0.51 -12.71
CA LEU A 133 -15.41 -1.86 -12.20
C LEU A 133 -15.80 -2.01 -10.72
N ILE A 134 -15.60 -0.97 -9.90
CA ILE A 134 -16.00 -0.95 -8.49
C ILE A 134 -17.52 -0.93 -8.38
N ASP A 135 -18.19 -0.08 -9.15
CA ASP A 135 -19.66 0.00 -9.18
C ASP A 135 -20.28 -1.33 -9.64
N ASP A 136 -19.77 -1.90 -10.74
CA ASP A 136 -20.19 -3.21 -11.26
C ASP A 136 -20.00 -4.34 -10.23
N PHE A 137 -18.93 -4.29 -9.43
CA PHE A 137 -18.66 -5.28 -8.40
C PHE A 137 -19.64 -5.18 -7.23
N ILE A 138 -19.94 -3.96 -6.78
CA ILE A 138 -20.94 -3.71 -5.73
C ILE A 138 -22.32 -4.17 -6.19
N ASP A 139 -22.70 -3.87 -7.43
CA ASP A 139 -24.03 -4.23 -7.98
C ASP A 139 -24.17 -5.74 -8.21
N LYS A 140 -23.11 -6.41 -8.69
CA LYS A 140 -23.13 -7.87 -8.92
C LYS A 140 -23.05 -8.69 -7.64
N ASN A 141 -22.58 -8.10 -6.53
CA ASN A 141 -22.37 -8.73 -5.21
C ASN A 141 -21.93 -10.22 -5.33
N PRO A 142 -20.81 -10.51 -6.02
CA PRO A 142 -20.44 -11.87 -6.35
C PRO A 142 -20.12 -12.67 -5.08
N SER A 143 -20.74 -13.85 -4.94
CA SER A 143 -20.47 -14.77 -3.84
C SER A 143 -19.51 -15.86 -4.29
N ILE A 144 -18.44 -16.07 -3.53
CA ILE A 144 -17.57 -17.24 -3.69
C ILE A 144 -18.32 -18.43 -3.09
N SER A 145 -18.74 -19.37 -3.93
CA SER A 145 -19.29 -20.65 -3.46
C SER A 145 -18.25 -21.38 -2.63
N LYS A 146 -18.66 -21.96 -1.51
CA LYS A 146 -17.77 -22.79 -0.69
C LYS A 146 -17.22 -23.93 -1.55
N VAL A 147 -15.91 -24.14 -1.49
CA VAL A 147 -15.25 -25.27 -2.16
C VAL A 147 -15.90 -26.57 -1.65
N ASP A 148 -16.26 -27.46 -2.57
CA ASP A 148 -16.79 -28.77 -2.22
C ASP A 148 -15.69 -29.55 -1.50
N LYS A 149 -15.97 -30.08 -0.31
CA LYS A 149 -15.00 -30.80 0.52
C LYS A 149 -14.47 -32.07 -0.17
N ASN A 150 -15.15 -32.53 -1.22
CA ASN A 150 -14.78 -33.70 -2.01
C ASN A 150 -13.93 -33.37 -3.26
N GLN A 151 -13.63 -32.10 -3.53
CA GLN A 151 -12.66 -31.76 -4.58
C GLN A 151 -11.24 -32.03 -4.08
N GLU A 152 -10.48 -32.81 -4.84
CA GLU A 152 -9.03 -32.91 -4.65
C GLU A 152 -8.45 -31.50 -4.80
N ILE A 153 -8.02 -30.93 -3.67
CA ILE A 153 -7.23 -29.71 -3.64
C ILE A 153 -5.89 -30.12 -4.24
N THR A 154 -5.70 -29.88 -5.54
CA THR A 154 -4.36 -29.90 -6.11
C THR A 154 -3.62 -28.74 -5.47
N ASP A 155 -2.59 -29.05 -4.68
CA ASP A 155 -1.69 -28.02 -4.14
C ASP A 155 -0.97 -27.37 -5.33
N ILE A 156 -1.53 -26.27 -5.84
CA ILE A 156 -0.94 -25.44 -6.89
C ILE A 156 0.46 -24.94 -6.46
N GLU A 157 0.72 -24.89 -5.14
CA GLU A 157 2.04 -24.59 -4.56
C GLU A 157 3.12 -25.61 -4.92
N LEU A 158 2.78 -26.89 -5.14
CA LEU A 158 3.78 -27.91 -5.48
C LEU A 158 4.26 -27.80 -6.94
N GLU A 159 3.42 -27.33 -7.86
CA GLU A 159 3.79 -27.17 -9.27
C GLU A 159 4.65 -25.90 -9.52
N ASN A 160 4.57 -24.90 -8.64
CA ASN A 160 5.30 -23.64 -8.73
C ASN A 160 6.43 -23.50 -7.70
N ALA A 161 6.99 -24.61 -7.20
CA ALA A 161 8.18 -24.58 -6.37
C ALA A 161 9.38 -24.11 -7.21
N PHE A 162 9.51 -22.79 -7.41
CA PHE A 162 10.65 -22.18 -8.06
C PHE A 162 11.90 -22.67 -7.34
N SER A 163 12.77 -23.35 -8.08
CA SER A 163 14.05 -23.74 -7.53
C SER A 163 14.78 -22.49 -7.04
N PRO A 164 15.42 -22.51 -5.86
CA PRO A 164 16.21 -21.38 -5.38
C PRO A 164 17.18 -20.84 -6.44
N GLU A 165 17.64 -21.70 -7.35
CA GLU A 165 18.49 -21.40 -8.49
C GLU A 165 17.80 -20.48 -9.53
N GLU A 166 16.50 -20.67 -9.79
CA GLU A 166 15.77 -19.88 -10.78
C GLU A 166 15.51 -18.44 -10.30
N LEU A 167 15.33 -18.26 -8.99
CA LEU A 167 15.12 -16.97 -8.32
C LEU A 167 16.41 -16.14 -8.15
N MET A 168 17.58 -16.67 -8.52
CA MET A 168 18.83 -15.92 -8.39
C MET A 168 18.92 -14.78 -9.39
N THR A 169 19.13 -13.56 -8.88
CA THR A 169 19.34 -12.34 -9.67
C THR A 169 20.59 -11.59 -9.21
N GLU A 170 21.18 -10.77 -10.08
CA GLU A 170 22.37 -9.97 -9.74
C GLU A 170 22.13 -9.07 -8.53
N THR A 171 20.94 -8.46 -8.46
CA THR A 171 20.53 -7.63 -7.31
C THR A 171 20.47 -8.44 -6.03
N LEU A 172 19.90 -9.65 -6.07
CA LEU A 172 19.84 -10.54 -4.92
C LEU A 172 21.24 -10.96 -4.44
N ALA A 173 22.16 -11.27 -5.37
CA ALA A 173 23.55 -11.58 -5.04
C ALA A 173 24.27 -10.41 -4.36
N LYS A 174 24.05 -9.17 -4.83
CA LYS A 174 24.55 -7.94 -4.19
C LYS A 174 23.96 -7.73 -2.80
N VAL A 175 22.68 -8.03 -2.60
CA VAL A 175 22.02 -7.96 -1.28
C VAL A 175 22.67 -8.97 -0.32
N PHE A 176 22.95 -10.20 -0.75
CA PHE A 176 23.65 -11.18 0.08
C PHE A 176 25.06 -10.72 0.48
N LEU A 177 25.79 -10.07 -0.44
CA LEU A 177 27.09 -9.47 -0.14
C LEU A 177 27.00 -8.41 0.95
N LYS A 178 26.06 -7.47 0.82
CA LYS A 178 25.84 -6.40 1.82
C LYS A 178 25.48 -6.96 3.20
N GLN A 179 24.75 -8.07 3.23
CA GLN A 179 24.39 -8.78 4.45
C GLN A 179 25.52 -9.67 5.02
N LYS A 180 26.74 -9.62 4.45
CA LYS A 180 27.87 -10.49 4.82
C LYS A 180 27.59 -12.00 4.68
N LYS A 181 26.59 -12.39 3.88
CA LYS A 181 26.23 -13.79 3.60
C LYS A 181 27.03 -14.31 2.40
N TYR A 182 28.35 -14.38 2.53
CA TYR A 182 29.27 -14.64 1.41
C TYR A 182 29.01 -15.98 0.71
N GLY A 183 28.73 -17.06 1.46
CA GLY A 183 28.44 -18.37 0.86
C GLY A 183 27.21 -18.37 -0.05
N LYS A 184 26.16 -17.61 0.31
CA LYS A 184 24.95 -17.46 -0.52
C LYS A 184 25.22 -16.55 -1.73
N ALA A 185 25.96 -15.46 -1.54
CA ALA A 185 26.36 -14.57 -2.63
C ALA A 185 27.19 -15.30 -3.69
N LEU A 186 28.13 -16.15 -3.26
CA LEU A 186 29.00 -16.91 -4.14
C LEU A 186 28.23 -17.98 -4.93
N LYS A 187 27.30 -18.70 -4.28
CA LYS A 187 26.37 -19.60 -4.96
C LYS A 187 25.53 -18.86 -6.00
N ALA A 188 24.95 -17.71 -5.65
CA ALA A 188 24.14 -16.89 -6.55
C ALA A 188 24.93 -16.45 -7.79
N TYR A 189 26.16 -15.94 -7.64
CA TYR A 189 26.98 -15.54 -8.78
C TYR A 189 27.42 -16.73 -9.66
N ARG A 190 27.65 -17.92 -9.08
CA ARG A 190 27.90 -19.14 -9.86
C ARG A 190 26.68 -19.54 -10.69
N ILE A 191 25.49 -19.54 -10.10
CA ILE A 191 24.24 -19.86 -10.79
C ILE A 191 24.00 -18.86 -11.94
N LEU A 192 24.20 -17.57 -11.68
CA LEU A 192 24.08 -16.52 -12.70
C LEU A 192 25.09 -16.65 -13.84
N SER A 193 26.32 -17.09 -13.55
CA SER A 193 27.33 -17.36 -14.58
C SER A 193 26.93 -18.52 -15.49
N LEU A 194 26.27 -19.54 -14.95
CA LEU A 194 25.72 -20.64 -15.76
C LEU A 194 24.50 -20.20 -16.58
N LYS A 195 23.68 -19.29 -16.05
CA LYS A 195 22.45 -18.79 -16.69
C LYS A 195 22.72 -17.73 -17.77
N TYR A 196 23.75 -16.91 -17.60
CA TYR A 196 24.07 -15.75 -18.44
C TYR A 196 25.56 -15.75 -18.85
N PRO A 197 25.97 -16.66 -19.73
CA PRO A 197 27.38 -16.87 -20.07
C PRO A 197 28.04 -15.65 -20.72
N GLU A 198 27.26 -14.77 -21.34
CA GLU A 198 27.74 -13.52 -21.95
C GLU A 198 28.36 -12.55 -20.93
N LYS A 199 28.00 -12.69 -19.65
CA LYS A 199 28.52 -11.86 -18.54
C LYS A 199 29.54 -12.60 -17.66
N ASN A 200 30.08 -13.73 -18.10
CA ASN A 200 30.99 -14.55 -17.30
C ASN A 200 32.22 -13.79 -16.77
N ALA A 201 32.82 -12.94 -17.57
CA ALA A 201 33.96 -12.11 -17.14
C ALA A 201 33.59 -11.23 -15.93
N PHE A 202 32.40 -10.63 -15.94
CA PHE A 202 31.91 -9.81 -14.84
C PHE A 202 31.67 -10.65 -13.57
N PHE A 203 31.00 -11.80 -13.70
CA PHE A 203 30.73 -12.66 -12.54
C PHE A 203 32.00 -13.25 -11.93
N ALA A 204 33.00 -13.60 -12.75
CA ALA A 204 34.30 -14.07 -12.27
C ALA A 204 34.99 -13.02 -11.38
N VAL A 205 34.96 -11.74 -11.78
CA VAL A 205 35.50 -10.64 -10.98
C VAL A 205 34.75 -10.51 -9.65
N GLN A 206 33.42 -10.60 -9.64
CA GLN A 206 32.64 -10.54 -8.40
C GLN A 206 32.91 -11.72 -7.47
N ILE A 207 33.06 -12.92 -8.02
CA ILE A 207 33.37 -14.13 -7.25
C ILE A 207 34.75 -14.00 -6.57
N ASN A 208 35.76 -13.52 -7.31
CA ASN A 208 37.10 -13.31 -6.75
C ASN A 208 37.10 -12.24 -5.65
N LYS A 209 36.42 -11.12 -5.89
CA LYS A 209 36.25 -10.06 -4.88
C LYS A 209 35.62 -10.58 -3.58
N ILE A 210 34.64 -11.49 -3.69
CA ILE A 210 34.01 -12.10 -2.51
C ILE A 210 34.99 -13.00 -1.76
N LYS A 211 35.77 -13.81 -2.48
CA LYS A 211 36.78 -14.69 -1.87
C LYS A 211 37.84 -13.88 -1.12
N GLU A 212 38.34 -12.80 -1.72
CA GLU A 212 39.31 -11.90 -1.08
C GLU A 212 38.78 -11.27 0.21
N ILE A 213 37.47 -10.98 0.27
CA ILE A 213 36.82 -10.46 1.49
C ILE A 213 36.63 -11.57 2.55
N GLN A 214 36.42 -12.82 2.12
CA GLN A 214 36.24 -13.95 3.01
C GLN A 214 37.55 -14.45 3.63
N ASP A 215 38.66 -14.31 2.90
CA ASP A 215 40.01 -14.71 3.33
C ASP A 215 40.71 -13.63 4.21
N LYS A 216 40.03 -12.50 4.46
CA LYS A 216 40.47 -11.41 5.35
C LYS A 216 39.75 -11.45 6.69
#